data_AF-A0A2E4DB11-F1
#
_entry.id   AF-A0A2E4DB11-F1
#
_cell.length_a   1.000
_cell.length_b   1.000
_cell.length_c   1.000
_cell.angle_alpha   90.00
_cell.angle_beta   90.00
_cell.angle_gamma   90.00
#
_symmetry.space_group_name_H-M   'P 1'
#
loop_
_entity.id
_entity.type
_entity.pdbx_description
1 polymer ?
#
loop_
_entity_poly.entity_id
_entity_poly.type
_entity_poly.pdbx_seq_one_letter_code
_entity_poly.pdbx_strand_id
1 'polypeptide(L)'
;MYIISKLPKALVLGVLTLALVSCGGSQPMVDNVSISTDQIDGDIYVGLDADLSIGNLSLPNASFPIILPKSGKEIGQLSLMTTLEGKNQLSVDVNVSETANLDLSSVALPNGSKVPLIGDRPVIAVPIGKGAQVYISLTQDSAAIGLSVPISSFDALGAKVGKTSLMPVFNTNGIVGAAGIFTSSSPGQNGFALVADVSGALGNLVKSNVLEDHSSRMVEKQMASDELDFNLEAPTRSQKKVIDRELYRMHRRDQQLEL
;
A
#
# COMPACT_ATOMS: atom_id res chain seq x y z
N MET A 1 -42.11 -54.53 -34.50
CA MET A 1 -42.53 -54.23 -33.12
C MET A 1 -41.52 -53.23 -32.55
N TYR A 2 -41.87 -51.94 -32.56
CA TYR A 2 -40.97 -50.83 -32.20
C TYR A 2 -41.04 -50.59 -30.69
N ILE A 3 -39.91 -50.69 -30.00
CA ILE A 3 -39.79 -50.32 -28.58
C ILE A 3 -39.22 -48.91 -28.52
N ILE A 4 -40.07 -47.94 -28.16
CA ILE A 4 -39.70 -46.54 -27.92
C ILE A 4 -39.26 -46.45 -26.45
N SER A 5 -37.96 -46.42 -26.21
CA SER A 5 -37.39 -46.20 -24.88
C SER A 5 -37.46 -44.70 -24.51
N LYS A 6 -38.27 -44.38 -23.49
CA LYS A 6 -38.38 -43.02 -22.95
C LYS A 6 -37.10 -42.65 -22.19
N LEU A 7 -36.37 -41.67 -22.72
CA LEU A 7 -35.24 -41.02 -22.05
C LEU A 7 -35.77 -40.16 -20.88
N PRO A 8 -35.27 -40.30 -19.64
CA PRO A 8 -35.74 -39.50 -18.51
C PRO A 8 -35.16 -38.08 -18.59
N LYS A 9 -36.02 -37.09 -18.89
CA LYS A 9 -35.71 -35.64 -18.95
C LYS A 9 -35.36 -35.01 -17.58
N ALA A 10 -35.17 -35.80 -16.53
CA ALA A 10 -35.01 -35.31 -15.16
C ALA A 10 -33.55 -34.98 -14.77
N LEU A 11 -32.55 -35.29 -15.61
CA LEU A 11 -31.14 -35.19 -15.21
C LEU A 11 -30.45 -33.87 -15.61
N VAL A 12 -31.14 -32.96 -16.32
CA VAL A 12 -30.55 -31.71 -16.86
C VAL A 12 -30.65 -30.52 -15.88
N LEU A 13 -31.40 -30.63 -14.77
CA LEU A 13 -31.66 -29.51 -13.86
C LEU A 13 -30.71 -29.42 -12.64
N GLY A 14 -29.73 -30.33 -12.50
CA GLY A 14 -28.85 -30.41 -11.33
C GLY A 14 -27.50 -29.68 -11.45
N VAL A 15 -27.13 -29.18 -12.64
CA VAL A 15 -25.77 -28.67 -12.91
C VAL A 15 -25.66 -27.15 -12.80
N LEU A 16 -26.78 -26.42 -12.71
CA LEU A 16 -26.76 -24.94 -12.71
C LEU A 16 -26.56 -24.29 -11.33
N THR A 17 -26.62 -25.03 -10.22
CA THR A 17 -26.53 -24.46 -8.87
C THR A 17 -25.11 -24.42 -8.29
N LEU A 18 -24.10 -24.91 -9.00
CA LEU A 18 -22.70 -24.95 -8.54
C LEU A 18 -21.84 -23.77 -9.04
N ALA A 19 -22.36 -22.90 -9.90
CA ALA A 19 -21.61 -21.78 -10.47
C ALA A 19 -21.63 -20.49 -9.62
N LEU A 20 -22.32 -20.46 -8.48
CA LEU A 20 -22.46 -19.26 -7.64
C LEU A 20 -21.63 -19.28 -6.36
N VAL A 21 -20.62 -20.16 -6.26
CA VAL A 21 -19.57 -20.00 -5.24
C VAL A 21 -18.62 -18.90 -5.69
N SER A 22 -19.15 -17.67 -5.85
CA SER A 22 -18.34 -16.48 -6.01
C SER A 22 -17.58 -16.31 -4.70
N CYS A 23 -16.31 -16.64 -4.76
CA CYS A 23 -15.34 -16.57 -3.69
C CYS A 23 -15.41 -15.16 -3.07
N GLY A 24 -15.85 -15.05 -1.82
CA GLY A 24 -15.94 -13.80 -1.06
C GLY A 24 -14.56 -13.23 -0.67
N GLY A 25 -13.63 -13.19 -1.63
CA GLY A 25 -12.35 -12.51 -1.49
C GLY A 25 -12.58 -11.02 -1.31
N SER A 26 -11.83 -10.41 -0.38
CA SER A 26 -11.77 -8.95 -0.29
C SER A 26 -11.27 -8.40 -1.61
N GLN A 27 -12.03 -7.53 -2.26
CA GLN A 27 -11.53 -6.80 -3.42
C GLN A 27 -10.28 -6.00 -3.02
N PRO A 28 -9.26 -5.94 -3.88
CA PRO A 28 -8.11 -5.09 -3.64
C PRO A 28 -8.56 -3.63 -3.52
N MET A 29 -7.90 -2.87 -2.66
CA MET A 29 -8.20 -1.44 -2.42
C MET A 29 -7.50 -0.52 -3.44
N VAL A 30 -6.83 -1.11 -4.44
CA VAL A 30 -6.09 -0.44 -5.51
C VAL A 30 -6.60 -0.96 -6.84
N ASP A 31 -7.10 -0.07 -7.69
CA ASP A 31 -7.56 -0.40 -9.05
C ASP A 31 -6.42 -0.37 -10.04
N ASN A 32 -5.54 0.63 -9.91
CA ASN A 32 -4.45 0.88 -10.83
C ASN A 32 -3.23 1.38 -10.05
N VAL A 33 -2.05 1.03 -10.53
CA VAL A 33 -0.78 1.49 -9.98
C VAL A 33 0.22 1.66 -11.11
N SER A 34 0.98 2.74 -11.07
CA SER A 34 2.09 2.97 -12.00
C SER A 34 3.30 3.47 -11.24
N ILE A 35 4.47 3.04 -11.70
CA ILE A 35 5.77 3.51 -11.21
C ILE A 35 6.46 4.22 -12.38
N SER A 36 6.94 5.42 -12.14
CA SER A 36 7.84 6.14 -13.03
C SER A 36 9.22 6.23 -12.39
N THR A 37 10.24 6.23 -13.23
CA THR A 37 11.62 6.46 -12.81
C THR A 37 12.24 7.43 -13.78
N ASP A 38 12.73 8.55 -13.27
CA ASP A 38 13.36 9.60 -14.05
C ASP A 38 14.76 9.86 -13.52
N GLN A 39 15.68 10.26 -14.42
CA GLN A 39 17.00 10.72 -14.03
C GLN A 39 17.15 12.20 -14.36
N ILE A 40 17.35 13.03 -13.33
CA ILE A 40 17.43 14.49 -13.46
C ILE A 40 18.74 14.92 -12.82
N ASP A 41 19.63 15.54 -13.60
CA ASP A 41 20.95 16.00 -13.13
C ASP A 41 21.80 14.92 -12.44
N GLY A 42 21.60 13.64 -12.82
CA GLY A 42 22.28 12.48 -12.25
C GLY A 42 21.54 11.83 -11.08
N ASP A 43 20.58 12.53 -10.47
CA ASP A 43 19.74 12.01 -9.41
C ASP A 43 18.60 11.14 -9.95
N ILE A 44 18.22 10.14 -9.17
CA ILE A 44 17.14 9.21 -9.52
C ILE A 44 15.89 9.65 -8.76
N TYR A 45 14.83 9.91 -9.53
CA TYR A 45 13.48 10.19 -9.04
C TYR A 45 12.61 8.96 -9.27
N VAL A 46 11.78 8.64 -8.28
CA VAL A 46 10.80 7.55 -8.36
C VAL A 46 9.43 8.11 -8.05
N GLY A 47 8.54 8.00 -9.02
CA GLY A 47 7.12 8.28 -8.87
C GLY A 47 6.33 6.99 -8.64
N LEU A 48 5.37 7.03 -7.73
CA LEU A 48 4.37 5.99 -7.52
C LEU A 48 2.99 6.65 -7.51
N ASP A 49 2.16 6.31 -8.49
CA ASP A 49 0.76 6.70 -8.59
C ASP A 49 -0.12 5.49 -8.34
N ALA A 50 -1.16 5.67 -7.51
CA ALA A 50 -2.13 4.63 -7.23
C ALA A 50 -3.57 5.19 -7.22
N ASP A 51 -4.43 4.53 -7.99
CA ASP A 51 -5.87 4.76 -7.96
C ASP A 51 -6.49 3.84 -6.89
N LEU A 52 -7.10 4.43 -5.87
CA LEU A 52 -7.64 3.71 -4.72
C LEU A 52 -9.14 3.42 -4.90
N SER A 53 -9.51 2.15 -4.87
CA SER A 53 -10.91 1.69 -4.83
C SER A 53 -11.40 1.59 -3.38
N ILE A 54 -11.71 2.74 -2.80
CA ILE A 54 -12.23 2.87 -1.44
C ILE A 54 -13.75 3.13 -1.41
N GLY A 55 -14.45 2.76 -2.48
CA GLY A 55 -15.88 3.01 -2.65
C GLY A 55 -16.18 4.47 -2.97
N ASN A 56 -17.18 5.05 -2.30
CA ASN A 56 -17.62 6.44 -2.53
C ASN A 56 -16.99 7.40 -1.51
N LEU A 57 -15.92 6.96 -0.85
CA LEU A 57 -15.13 7.86 -0.02
C LEU A 57 -14.35 8.79 -0.92
N SER A 58 -14.18 10.03 -0.51
CA SER A 58 -13.36 11.01 -1.24
C SER A 58 -12.15 11.38 -0.39
N LEU A 59 -10.94 11.26 -0.94
CA LEU A 59 -9.73 11.76 -0.33
C LEU A 59 -9.75 13.29 -0.25
N PRO A 60 -9.15 13.88 0.79
CA PRO A 60 -8.93 15.32 0.82
C PRO A 60 -7.94 15.69 -0.29
N ASN A 61 -8.15 16.84 -0.93
CA ASN A 61 -7.19 17.42 -1.84
C ASN A 61 -6.06 18.06 -1.02
N ALA A 62 -4.94 17.36 -0.89
CA ALA A 62 -3.81 17.76 -0.08
C ALA A 62 -2.49 17.43 -0.77
N SER A 63 -1.48 18.25 -0.52
CA SER A 63 -0.12 18.04 -1.03
C SER A 63 0.88 18.41 0.05
N PHE A 64 1.88 17.53 0.22
CA PHE A 64 2.87 17.64 1.28
C PHE A 64 4.28 17.50 0.70
N PRO A 65 5.19 18.46 0.95
CA PRO A 65 6.58 18.32 0.54
C PRO A 65 7.27 17.26 1.40
N ILE A 66 8.09 16.42 0.76
CA ILE A 66 8.94 15.45 1.43
C ILE A 66 10.25 16.15 1.76
N ILE A 67 10.45 16.48 3.03
CA ILE A 67 11.61 17.23 3.50
C ILE A 67 12.50 16.31 4.32
N LEU A 68 13.78 16.23 3.95
CA LEU A 68 14.78 15.49 4.70
C LEU A 68 14.99 16.11 6.10
N PRO A 69 14.80 15.36 7.20
CA PRO A 69 14.91 15.93 8.54
C PRO A 69 16.29 16.49 8.89
N LYS A 70 17.37 15.90 8.33
CA LYS A 70 18.75 16.30 8.62
C LYS A 70 19.19 17.56 7.87
N SER A 71 18.77 17.72 6.62
CA SER A 71 19.24 18.80 5.74
C SER A 71 18.21 19.91 5.52
N GLY A 72 16.92 19.63 5.76
CA GLY A 72 15.83 20.54 5.40
C GLY A 72 15.58 20.64 3.89
N LYS A 73 16.26 19.82 3.07
CA LYS A 73 16.09 19.79 1.62
C LYS A 73 14.78 19.09 1.26
N GLU A 74 14.02 19.70 0.37
CA GLU A 74 12.87 19.06 -0.28
C GLU A 74 13.37 18.07 -1.34
N ILE A 75 12.88 16.84 -1.24
CA ILE A 75 13.30 15.72 -2.10
C ILE A 75 12.12 15.11 -2.86
N GLY A 76 10.93 15.71 -2.79
CA GLY A 76 9.76 15.12 -3.41
C GLY A 76 8.46 15.64 -2.83
N GLN A 77 7.35 15.00 -3.21
CA GLN A 77 6.01 15.42 -2.83
C GLN A 77 5.07 14.22 -2.71
N LEU A 78 4.21 14.24 -1.69
CA LEU A 78 3.04 13.37 -1.56
C LEU A 78 1.80 14.18 -1.93
N SER A 79 0.96 13.65 -2.82
CA SER A 79 -0.31 14.26 -3.21
C SER A 79 -1.46 13.27 -3.04
N LEU A 80 -2.56 13.79 -2.49
CA LEU A 80 -3.84 13.10 -2.30
C LEU A 80 -4.89 13.91 -3.03
N MET A 81 -5.68 13.27 -3.88
CA MET A 81 -6.75 13.97 -4.58
C MET A 81 -7.93 13.05 -4.92
N THR A 82 -9.09 13.67 -5.09
CA THR A 82 -10.23 13.03 -5.75
C THR A 82 -10.42 13.68 -7.11
N THR A 83 -10.33 12.89 -8.17
CA THR A 83 -10.50 13.36 -9.55
C THR A 83 -11.95 13.78 -9.84
N LEU A 84 -12.19 14.47 -10.96
CA LEU A 84 -13.55 14.84 -11.39
C LEU A 84 -14.45 13.63 -11.68
N GLU A 85 -13.86 12.47 -11.95
CA GLU A 85 -14.56 11.19 -12.12
C GLU A 85 -14.90 10.52 -10.78
N GLY A 86 -14.53 11.12 -9.65
CA GLY A 86 -14.73 10.56 -8.32
C GLY A 86 -13.71 9.49 -7.93
N LYS A 87 -12.65 9.29 -8.72
CA LYS A 87 -11.55 8.37 -8.37
C LYS A 87 -10.61 9.01 -7.38
N ASN A 88 -10.22 8.26 -6.36
CA ASN A 88 -9.23 8.66 -5.37
C ASN A 88 -7.84 8.33 -5.91
N GLN A 89 -6.97 9.32 -6.02
CA GLN A 89 -5.59 9.15 -6.45
C GLN A 89 -4.65 9.52 -5.31
N LEU A 90 -3.66 8.67 -5.12
CA LEU A 90 -2.52 8.91 -4.26
C LEU A 90 -1.27 8.88 -5.13
N SER A 91 -0.45 9.92 -5.03
CA SER A 91 0.77 10.07 -5.82
C SER A 91 1.92 10.43 -4.89
N VAL A 92 3.07 9.78 -5.05
CA VAL A 92 4.31 10.15 -4.38
C VAL A 92 5.43 10.22 -5.39
N ASP A 93 6.15 11.33 -5.41
CA ASP A 93 7.39 11.51 -6.17
C ASP A 93 8.52 11.74 -5.18
N VAL A 94 9.64 11.02 -5.33
CA VAL A 94 10.79 11.15 -4.43
C VAL A 94 12.13 10.96 -5.14
N ASN A 95 13.07 11.86 -4.88
CA ASN A 95 14.48 11.73 -5.20
C ASN A 95 15.11 10.71 -4.24
N VAL A 96 15.29 9.47 -4.70
CA VAL A 96 15.83 8.38 -3.88
C VAL A 96 17.34 8.53 -3.68
N SER A 97 18.07 9.20 -4.58
CA SER A 97 19.50 9.45 -4.43
C SER A 97 19.82 10.23 -3.14
N GLU A 98 19.00 11.25 -2.84
CA GLU A 98 19.14 12.08 -1.64
C GLU A 98 18.84 11.32 -0.34
N THR A 99 18.11 10.21 -0.42
CA THR A 99 17.75 9.41 0.76
C THR A 99 18.87 8.46 1.20
N ALA A 100 19.84 8.15 0.34
CA ALA A 100 20.93 7.23 0.63
C ALA A 100 21.81 7.66 1.83
N ASN A 101 21.79 8.94 2.18
CA ASN A 101 22.52 9.50 3.32
C ASN A 101 21.77 9.46 4.66
N LEU A 102 20.56 8.90 4.69
CA LEU A 102 19.75 8.79 5.90
C LEU A 102 20.06 7.51 6.69
N ASP A 103 19.78 7.56 7.99
CA ASP A 103 19.97 6.40 8.86
C ASP A 103 18.88 5.37 8.58
N LEU A 104 19.30 4.12 8.36
CA LEU A 104 18.38 3.01 8.23
C LEU A 104 17.85 2.60 9.60
N SER A 105 16.55 2.30 9.66
CA SER A 105 15.90 1.79 10.86
C SER A 105 14.84 0.75 10.52
N SER A 106 14.45 -0.07 11.49
CA SER A 106 13.23 -0.85 11.38
C SER A 106 12.05 0.08 11.67
N VAL A 107 11.03 0.02 10.83
CA VAL A 107 9.90 0.96 10.86
C VAL A 107 8.58 0.20 11.00
N ALA A 108 7.60 0.84 11.59
CA ALA A 108 6.24 0.33 11.71
C ALA A 108 5.26 1.36 11.15
N LEU A 109 4.07 0.89 10.77
CA LEU A 109 2.93 1.76 10.51
C LEU A 109 2.60 2.58 11.78
N PRO A 110 1.87 3.71 11.66
CA PRO A 110 1.53 4.54 12.81
C PRO A 110 0.76 3.81 13.93
N ASN A 111 0.04 2.73 13.61
CA ASN A 111 -0.61 1.87 14.61
C ASN A 111 0.35 0.84 15.28
N GLY A 112 1.63 0.85 14.93
CA GLY A 112 2.67 -0.06 15.41
C GLY A 112 2.64 -1.45 14.77
N SER A 113 1.90 -1.66 13.69
CA SER A 113 1.95 -2.92 12.91
C SER A 113 3.11 -2.88 11.92
N LYS A 114 3.60 -4.03 11.46
CA LYS A 114 4.65 -4.09 10.43
C LYS A 114 4.18 -3.43 9.14
N VAL A 115 5.12 -2.82 8.42
CA VAL A 115 4.86 -2.29 7.08
C VAL A 115 4.89 -3.48 6.09
N PRO A 116 3.81 -3.73 5.32
CA PRO A 116 3.78 -4.83 4.33
C PRO A 116 4.95 -4.79 3.36
N LEU A 117 5.39 -5.96 2.87
CA LEU A 117 6.50 -6.17 1.92
C LEU A 117 7.89 -5.83 2.48
N ILE A 118 7.96 -4.78 3.28
CA ILE A 118 9.16 -4.31 3.95
C ILE A 118 9.46 -5.17 5.19
N GLY A 119 8.46 -5.48 6.02
CA GLY A 119 8.65 -6.29 7.22
C GLY A 119 9.67 -5.67 8.18
N ASP A 120 10.72 -6.43 8.50
CA ASP A 120 11.80 -6.02 9.42
C ASP A 120 13.03 -5.45 8.70
N ARG A 121 12.93 -5.18 7.39
CA ARG A 121 14.05 -4.69 6.57
C ARG A 121 14.51 -3.30 7.00
N PRO A 122 15.78 -2.97 6.77
CA PRO A 122 16.27 -1.61 6.89
C PRO A 122 15.50 -0.66 5.95
N VAL A 123 14.91 0.38 6.53
CA VAL A 123 14.10 1.38 5.83
C VAL A 123 14.47 2.77 6.25
N ILE A 124 14.41 3.66 5.27
CA ILE A 124 14.43 5.10 5.45
C ILE A 124 12.98 5.56 5.59
N ALA A 125 12.61 6.05 6.78
CA ALA A 125 11.32 6.69 7.00
C ALA A 125 11.48 8.22 6.95
N VAL A 126 10.80 8.87 6.01
CA VAL A 126 10.78 10.32 5.88
C VAL A 126 9.42 10.84 6.31
N PRO A 127 9.33 11.64 7.39
CA PRO A 127 8.07 12.26 7.81
C PRO A 127 7.67 13.39 6.85
N ILE A 128 6.39 13.47 6.49
CA ILE A 128 5.86 14.38 5.46
C ILE A 128 4.79 15.34 6.02
N GLY A 129 4.71 15.45 7.35
CA GLY A 129 3.71 16.26 8.04
C GLY A 129 2.39 15.54 8.29
N LYS A 130 1.59 16.04 9.24
CA LYS A 130 0.31 15.44 9.68
C LYS A 130 0.40 13.94 10.04
N GLY A 131 1.58 13.49 10.45
CA GLY A 131 1.85 12.09 10.78
C GLY A 131 2.01 11.17 9.57
N ALA A 132 1.93 11.68 8.34
CA ALA A 132 2.23 10.92 7.14
C ALA A 132 3.73 10.61 7.04
N GLN A 133 4.05 9.45 6.49
CA GLN A 133 5.42 8.96 6.34
C GLN A 133 5.60 8.30 4.98
N VAL A 134 6.76 8.49 4.36
CA VAL A 134 7.22 7.71 3.21
C VAL A 134 8.30 6.75 3.69
N TYR A 135 8.23 5.53 3.19
CA TYR A 135 9.11 4.41 3.48
C TYR A 135 9.88 4.07 2.22
N ILE A 136 11.20 4.06 2.30
CA ILE A 136 12.07 3.66 1.20
C ILE A 136 12.98 2.56 1.71
N SER A 137 12.84 1.35 1.15
CA SER A 137 13.75 0.24 1.40
C SER A 137 14.51 -0.05 0.12
N LEU A 138 15.84 0.06 0.18
CA LEU A 138 16.74 -0.24 -0.93
C LEU A 138 17.74 -1.29 -0.46
N THR A 139 17.76 -2.44 -1.13
CA THR A 139 18.75 -3.51 -0.92
C THR A 139 19.40 -3.85 -2.26
N GLN A 140 20.33 -4.80 -2.28
CA GLN A 140 21.03 -5.20 -3.50
C GLN A 140 20.08 -5.81 -4.55
N ASP A 141 19.10 -6.58 -4.09
CA ASP A 141 18.23 -7.38 -4.95
C ASP A 141 16.77 -6.90 -4.99
N SER A 142 16.37 -6.04 -4.06
CA SER A 142 15.00 -5.53 -4.03
C SER A 142 14.89 -4.11 -3.51
N ALA A 143 13.87 -3.41 -3.99
CA ALA A 143 13.52 -2.07 -3.62
C ALA A 143 12.00 -1.95 -3.41
N ALA A 144 11.59 -1.26 -2.35
CA ALA A 144 10.20 -1.00 -2.05
C ALA A 144 10.00 0.47 -1.68
N ILE A 145 8.93 1.06 -2.19
CA ILE A 145 8.45 2.38 -1.76
C ILE A 145 7.08 2.19 -1.14
N GLY A 146 6.90 2.79 0.02
CA GLY A 146 5.62 2.82 0.69
C GLY A 146 5.34 4.17 1.31
N LEU A 147 4.12 4.30 1.79
CA LEU A 147 3.66 5.46 2.52
C LEU A 147 2.55 5.08 3.47
N SER A 148 2.41 5.87 4.53
CA SER A 148 1.25 5.87 5.41
C SER A 148 0.73 7.29 5.56
N VAL A 149 -0.60 7.42 5.54
CA VAL A 149 -1.31 8.68 5.71
C VAL A 149 -2.36 8.49 6.79
N PRO A 150 -2.19 9.08 7.98
CA PRO A 150 -3.24 9.15 8.98
C PRO A 150 -4.48 9.88 8.43
N ILE A 151 -5.65 9.32 8.70
CA ILE A 151 -6.96 9.84 8.34
C ILE A 151 -7.78 9.94 9.63
N SER A 152 -7.98 11.16 10.14
CA SER A 152 -8.73 11.42 11.37
C SER A 152 -10.19 10.93 11.28
N SER A 153 -10.78 10.92 10.09
CA SER A 153 -12.10 10.30 9.85
C SER A 153 -12.16 8.80 10.22
N PHE A 154 -11.02 8.11 10.34
CA PHE A 154 -10.94 6.72 10.77
C PHE A 154 -10.75 6.54 12.27
N ASP A 155 -10.63 7.59 13.06
CA ASP A 155 -10.45 7.46 14.52
C ASP A 155 -11.65 6.80 15.20
N ALA A 156 -12.88 7.12 14.76
CA ALA A 156 -14.09 6.45 15.25
C ALA A 156 -14.17 4.97 14.86
N LEU A 157 -13.55 4.58 13.75
CA LEU A 157 -13.39 3.19 13.35
C LEU A 157 -12.36 2.50 14.25
N GLY A 158 -11.19 3.12 14.42
CA GLY A 158 -10.11 2.61 15.26
C GLY A 158 -10.50 2.38 16.72
N ALA A 159 -11.25 3.30 17.30
CA ALA A 159 -11.78 3.16 18.65
C ALA A 159 -12.68 1.91 18.84
N LYS A 160 -13.32 1.43 17.77
CA LYS A 160 -14.18 0.23 17.81
C LYS A 160 -13.43 -1.07 17.52
N VAL A 161 -12.41 -1.01 16.64
CA VAL A 161 -11.71 -2.19 16.13
C VAL A 161 -10.43 -2.50 16.91
N GLY A 162 -9.81 -1.46 17.49
CA GLY A 162 -8.48 -1.54 18.09
C GLY A 162 -7.37 -1.57 17.05
N LYS A 163 -6.20 -2.04 17.48
CA LYS A 163 -5.03 -2.21 16.61
C LYS A 163 -5.26 -3.35 15.62
N THR A 164 -5.24 -3.05 14.32
CA THR A 164 -5.20 -4.04 13.24
C THR A 164 -4.81 -3.38 11.92
N SER A 165 -4.41 -4.18 10.94
CA SER A 165 -4.23 -3.71 9.56
C SER A 165 -4.99 -4.62 8.59
N LEU A 166 -5.79 -4.03 7.70
CA LEU A 166 -6.44 -4.72 6.58
C LEU A 166 -5.79 -4.21 5.30
N MET A 167 -4.76 -4.92 4.84
CA MET A 167 -3.94 -4.49 3.70
C MET A 167 -3.84 -5.65 2.69
N PRO A 168 -4.86 -5.89 1.87
CA PRO A 168 -4.77 -6.90 0.82
C PRO A 168 -3.56 -6.66 -0.10
N VAL A 169 -2.88 -7.75 -0.44
CA VAL A 169 -1.86 -7.75 -1.50
C VAL A 169 -2.56 -7.55 -2.85
N PHE A 170 -1.98 -6.72 -3.69
CA PHE A 170 -2.38 -6.53 -5.08
C PHE A 170 -1.22 -6.89 -6.02
N ASN A 171 -1.58 -7.24 -7.25
CA ASN A 171 -0.65 -7.35 -8.36
C ASN A 171 -1.33 -6.73 -9.57
N THR A 172 -0.92 -5.51 -9.90
CA THR A 172 -1.54 -4.68 -10.93
C THR A 172 -0.45 -4.12 -11.82
N ASN A 173 -0.59 -4.23 -13.14
CA ASN A 173 0.43 -3.83 -14.12
C ASN A 173 1.81 -4.47 -13.89
N GLY A 174 1.85 -5.68 -13.32
CA GLY A 174 3.09 -6.37 -12.97
C GLY A 174 3.80 -5.80 -11.73
N ILE A 175 3.17 -4.85 -11.04
CA ILE A 175 3.65 -4.26 -9.80
C ILE A 175 2.95 -4.98 -8.65
N VAL A 176 3.75 -5.63 -7.81
CA VAL A 176 3.27 -6.30 -6.60
C VAL A 176 3.30 -5.30 -5.46
N GLY A 177 2.23 -5.25 -4.69
CA GLY A 177 2.13 -4.32 -3.58
C GLY A 177 1.10 -4.75 -2.54
N ALA A 178 0.93 -3.94 -1.50
CA ALA A 178 -0.14 -4.08 -0.53
C ALA A 178 -0.67 -2.70 -0.18
N ALA A 179 -1.98 -2.55 -0.15
CA ALA A 179 -2.61 -1.32 0.29
C ALA A 179 -3.85 -1.59 1.09
N GLY A 180 -4.15 -0.68 2.00
CA GLY A 180 -5.43 -0.67 2.67
C GLY A 180 -5.39 0.16 3.93
N ILE A 181 -6.19 -0.21 4.91
CA ILE A 181 -6.35 0.56 6.13
C ILE A 181 -5.53 -0.02 7.27
N PHE A 182 -5.03 0.87 8.11
CA PHE A 182 -4.51 0.53 9.43
C PHE A 182 -5.32 1.26 10.49
N THR A 183 -5.58 0.58 11.61
CA THR A 183 -6.34 1.16 12.72
C THR A 183 -5.64 0.92 14.05
N SER A 184 -5.97 1.76 15.04
CA SER A 184 -5.52 1.77 16.43
C SER A 184 -6.64 2.35 17.32
N SER A 185 -6.64 2.01 18.61
CA SER A 185 -7.54 2.66 19.58
C SER A 185 -7.16 4.12 19.86
N SER A 186 -5.95 4.53 19.49
CA SER A 186 -5.43 5.88 19.70
C SER A 186 -5.78 6.80 18.50
N PRO A 187 -6.29 8.02 18.74
CA PRO A 187 -6.50 9.01 17.68
C PRO A 187 -5.22 9.33 16.91
N GLY A 188 -5.34 9.59 15.61
CA GLY A 188 -4.21 9.92 14.72
C GLY A 188 -3.30 8.73 14.35
N GLN A 189 -3.65 7.51 14.78
CA GLN A 189 -2.98 6.27 14.41
C GLN A 189 -3.86 5.37 13.53
N ASN A 190 -4.80 5.98 12.81
CA ASN A 190 -5.72 5.33 11.88
C ASN A 190 -5.54 5.95 10.52
N GLY A 191 -5.55 5.17 9.43
CA GLY A 191 -5.28 5.73 8.12
C GLY A 191 -5.15 4.72 6.99
N PHE A 192 -4.60 5.18 5.88
CA PHE A 192 -4.25 4.34 4.73
C PHE A 192 -2.75 4.14 4.64
N ALA A 193 -2.36 2.95 4.22
CA ALA A 193 -1.00 2.70 3.78
C ALA A 193 -1.01 2.01 2.42
N LEU A 194 0.05 2.29 1.65
CA LEU A 194 0.34 1.71 0.35
C LEU A 194 1.83 1.37 0.35
N VAL A 195 2.17 0.18 -0.11
CA VAL A 195 3.56 -0.23 -0.33
C VAL A 195 3.61 -0.97 -1.65
N ALA A 196 4.60 -0.67 -2.49
CA ALA A 196 4.81 -1.30 -3.78
C ALA A 196 6.26 -1.74 -3.93
N ASP A 197 6.44 -2.91 -4.55
CA ASP A 197 7.72 -3.37 -5.04
C ASP A 197 8.10 -2.54 -6.28
N VAL A 198 9.20 -1.79 -6.16
CA VAL A 198 9.75 -0.94 -7.23
C VAL A 198 11.04 -1.53 -7.80
N SER A 199 11.40 -2.75 -7.42
CA SER A 199 12.64 -3.43 -7.84
C SER A 199 12.76 -3.51 -9.37
N GLY A 200 11.65 -3.83 -10.05
CA GLY A 200 11.61 -3.92 -11.51
C GLY A 200 11.88 -2.59 -12.22
N ALA A 201 11.46 -1.47 -11.63
CA ALA A 201 11.68 -0.14 -12.17
C ALA A 201 13.10 0.37 -11.89
N LEU A 202 13.64 0.02 -10.72
CA LEU A 202 14.94 0.49 -10.24
C LEU A 202 16.12 -0.42 -10.60
N GLY A 203 15.88 -1.64 -11.09
CA GLY A 203 16.83 -2.75 -11.08
C GLY A 203 18.21 -2.49 -11.70
N ASN A 204 18.29 -1.69 -12.77
CA ASN A 204 19.58 -1.34 -13.38
C ASN A 204 20.21 -0.07 -12.77
N LEU A 205 19.38 0.84 -12.26
CA LEU A 205 19.79 2.16 -11.75
C LEU A 205 20.41 2.05 -10.34
N VAL A 206 19.84 1.19 -9.50
CA VAL A 206 20.33 0.98 -8.12
C VAL A 206 21.70 0.27 -8.12
N LYS A 207 21.92 -0.65 -9.08
CA LYS A 207 23.18 -1.39 -9.20
C LYS A 207 24.35 -0.54 -9.68
N SER A 208 24.10 0.49 -10.51
CA SER A 208 25.18 1.25 -11.15
C SER A 208 25.59 2.54 -10.42
N ASN A 209 24.67 3.19 -9.68
CA ASN A 209 24.92 4.56 -9.21
C ASN A 209 24.81 4.74 -7.68
N VAL A 210 23.95 3.95 -7.01
CA VAL A 210 23.60 4.20 -5.60
C VAL A 210 24.35 3.27 -4.64
N LEU A 211 24.58 2.01 -5.04
CA LEU A 211 25.19 1.01 -4.17
C LEU A 211 26.73 0.97 -4.23
N GLU A 212 27.37 1.43 -5.30
CA GLU A 212 28.84 1.36 -5.42
C GLU A 212 29.54 2.25 -4.36
N ASP A 213 28.98 3.43 -4.04
CA ASP A 213 29.58 4.34 -3.06
C ASP A 213 29.23 3.97 -1.60
N HIS A 214 28.13 3.24 -1.37
CA HIS A 214 27.62 2.89 -0.04
C HIS A 214 27.87 1.44 0.40
N SER A 215 28.12 0.51 -0.53
CA SER A 215 28.36 -0.92 -0.23
C SER A 215 29.61 -1.16 0.62
N SER A 216 30.59 -0.25 0.58
CA SER A 216 31.77 -0.32 1.45
C SER A 216 31.47 -0.10 2.94
N ARG A 217 30.31 0.48 3.30
CA ARG A 217 29.92 0.80 4.68
C ARG A 217 28.77 -0.04 5.24
N MET A 218 28.04 -0.77 4.39
CA MET A 218 26.78 -1.42 4.77
C MET A 218 26.82 -2.96 4.80
N VAL A 219 27.79 -3.60 4.15
CA VAL A 219 27.77 -5.06 3.93
C VAL A 219 27.97 -5.89 5.21
N GLU A 220 28.49 -5.33 6.30
CA GLU A 220 28.86 -6.14 7.47
C GLU A 220 27.83 -6.16 8.62
N LYS A 221 26.81 -5.28 8.64
CA LYS A 221 26.05 -5.08 9.89
C LYS A 221 24.63 -5.64 9.96
N GLN A 222 23.95 -5.96 8.87
CA GLN A 222 22.55 -6.46 8.96
C GLN A 222 22.25 -7.51 7.88
N MET A 223 22.42 -8.77 8.24
CA MET A 223 21.78 -9.90 7.55
C MET A 223 20.28 -9.93 7.93
N ALA A 224 19.51 -8.94 7.45
CA ALA A 224 18.07 -9.11 7.33
C ALA A 224 17.80 -9.89 6.04
N SER A 225 16.81 -10.77 6.02
CA SER A 225 16.43 -11.53 4.82
C SER A 225 16.17 -10.58 3.63
N ASP A 226 16.81 -10.83 2.49
CA ASP A 226 16.69 -10.00 1.28
C ASP A 226 15.33 -10.13 0.56
N GLU A 227 14.53 -11.14 0.92
CA GLU A 227 13.20 -11.36 0.34
C GLU A 227 12.13 -10.44 0.96
N LEU A 228 11.18 -9.99 0.14
CA LEU A 228 10.02 -9.22 0.59
C LEU A 228 9.11 -10.07 1.49
N ASP A 229 8.63 -9.48 2.59
CA ASP A 229 7.75 -10.17 3.54
C ASP A 229 6.28 -10.03 3.14
N PHE A 230 5.70 -11.13 2.68
CA PHE A 230 4.27 -11.22 2.33
C PHE A 230 3.40 -11.72 3.49
N ASN A 231 3.97 -11.98 4.67
CA ASN A 231 3.21 -12.42 5.83
C ASN A 231 2.56 -11.23 6.53
N LEU A 232 1.31 -10.97 6.14
CA LEU A 232 0.52 -9.90 6.74
C LEU A 232 -0.26 -10.41 7.94
N GLU A 233 -0.18 -9.69 9.06
CA GLU A 233 -1.09 -9.89 10.19
C GLU A 233 -2.52 -9.54 9.76
N ALA A 234 -3.27 -10.55 9.35
CA ALA A 234 -4.65 -10.37 8.91
C ALA A 234 -5.58 -10.04 10.09
N PRO A 235 -6.59 -9.18 9.89
CA PRO A 235 -7.57 -8.89 10.93
C PRO A 235 -8.36 -10.15 11.27
N THR A 236 -8.76 -10.27 12.54
CA THR A 236 -9.73 -11.31 12.92
C THR A 236 -11.06 -11.11 12.16
N ARG A 237 -11.84 -12.19 12.02
CA ARG A 237 -13.15 -12.13 11.32
C ARG A 237 -14.09 -11.08 11.93
N SER A 238 -14.05 -10.88 13.24
CA SER A 238 -14.84 -9.86 13.94
C SER A 238 -14.36 -8.45 13.59
N GLN A 239 -13.04 -8.20 13.65
CA GLN A 239 -12.45 -6.92 13.26
C GLN A 239 -12.78 -6.57 11.81
N LYS A 240 -12.55 -7.51 10.88
CA LYS A 240 -12.88 -7.33 9.46
C LYS A 240 -14.36 -6.96 9.27
N LYS A 241 -15.28 -7.67 9.94
CA LYS A 241 -16.72 -7.38 9.85
C LYS A 241 -17.07 -5.97 10.36
N VAL A 242 -16.39 -5.46 11.37
CA VAL A 242 -16.59 -4.10 11.88
C VAL A 242 -16.04 -3.08 10.89
N ILE A 243 -14.82 -3.31 10.38
CA ILE A 243 -14.20 -2.50 9.31
C ILE A 243 -15.14 -2.38 8.11
N ASP A 244 -15.52 -3.52 7.52
CA ASP A 244 -16.36 -3.56 6.33
C ASP A 244 -17.70 -2.82 6.55
N ARG A 245 -18.29 -2.96 7.74
CA ARG A 245 -19.54 -2.28 8.09
C ARG A 245 -19.38 -0.77 8.17
N GLU A 246 -18.33 -0.29 8.83
CA GLU A 246 -18.13 1.15 8.98
C GLU A 246 -17.71 1.80 7.66
N LEU A 247 -16.81 1.18 6.89
CA LEU A 247 -16.47 1.63 5.53
C LEU A 247 -17.72 1.68 4.65
N TYR A 248 -18.58 0.67 4.72
CA TYR A 248 -19.86 0.67 4.00
C TYR A 248 -20.77 1.83 4.41
N ARG A 249 -20.83 2.16 5.70
CA ARG A 249 -21.62 3.32 6.19
C ARG A 249 -21.06 4.64 5.69
N MET A 250 -19.73 4.79 5.67
CA MET A 250 -19.07 5.98 5.16
C MET A 250 -19.29 6.11 3.65
N HIS A 251 -19.16 5.00 2.89
CA HIS A 251 -19.48 4.93 1.47
C HIS A 251 -20.94 5.34 1.19
N ARG A 252 -21.90 4.85 1.98
CA ARG A 252 -23.33 5.23 1.84
C ARG A 252 -23.63 6.71 2.08
N ARG A 253 -22.68 7.46 2.65
CA ARG A 253 -22.79 8.89 2.94
C ARG A 253 -21.92 9.74 2.03
N ASP A 254 -21.23 9.13 1.07
CA ASP A 254 -20.25 9.79 0.21
C ASP A 254 -19.26 10.63 1.02
N GLN A 255 -18.76 10.06 2.13
CA GLN A 255 -17.98 10.81 3.11
C GLN A 255 -16.65 11.29 2.53
N GLN A 256 -16.42 12.60 2.61
CA GLN A 256 -15.10 13.19 2.44
C GLN A 256 -14.24 12.88 3.67
N LEU A 257 -13.03 12.36 3.42
CA LEU A 257 -12.09 12.00 4.46
C LEU A 257 -11.25 13.20 4.91
N GLU A 258 -10.93 13.21 6.19
CA GLU A 258 -10.15 14.26 6.85
C GLU A 258 -8.81 13.69 7.33
N LEU A 259 -7.75 14.51 7.24
CA LEU A 259 -6.41 14.21 7.74
C LEU A 259 -6.28 14.47 9.25
#